data_AF-A0A947G552-F1
#
_entry.id   AF-A0A947G552-F1
#
_cell.length_a   1.000
_cell.length_b   1.000
_cell.length_c   1.000
_cell.angle_alpha   90.00
_cell.angle_beta   90.00
_cell.angle_gamma   90.00
#
_symmetry.space_group_name_H-M   'P 1'
#
loop_
_entity.id
_entity.type
_entity.pdbx_description
1 polymer ?
#
loop_
_entity_poly.entity_id
_entity_poly.type
_entity_poly.pdbx_seq_one_letter_code
_entity_poly.pdbx_strand_id
1 'polypeptide(L)'
;VIDQMVSARLLVVQTGDDERASTVEIVHESLISSWPTLQRWLDDDHEDRVFLAQLSSVARQWDRRGRPQGLLWRGEAATEARRWRERSQAALSGAEKEFLNEVVSLSTRSTRRRRVAVIASLVILATIAAGAVVAVAFVVQAEQAQAEQADRAKAEAEKAKLAEKTARAAEKRSRDAEAKVKAQLELLQEKERQRKEASERATKASAEVELSRAELKDANRQLRIKADQAERERQKAKKAAADAKAAEARARKAQARAEALYRKEKKRAEALQKQAKKIADKLR
;
A
#
# COMPACT_ATOMS: atom_id res chain seq x y z
N VAL A 1 -39.69 63.05 76.64
CA VAL A 1 -40.37 61.73 76.66
C VAL A 1 -40.26 61.06 78.03
N ILE A 2 -39.04 60.90 78.59
CA ILE A 2 -38.86 60.32 79.93
C ILE A 2 -39.66 61.07 81.01
N ASP A 3 -39.60 62.40 81.06
CA ASP A 3 -40.36 63.21 82.04
C ASP A 3 -41.88 63.05 81.94
N GLN A 4 -42.38 62.77 80.73
CA GLN A 4 -43.81 62.55 80.48
C GLN A 4 -44.24 61.15 80.95
N MET A 5 -43.36 60.16 80.86
CA MET A 5 -43.61 58.80 81.38
C MET A 5 -43.52 58.76 82.91
N VAL A 6 -42.62 59.55 83.52
CA VAL A 6 -42.56 59.76 84.97
C VAL A 6 -43.82 60.49 85.45
N SER A 7 -44.25 61.54 84.75
CA SER A 7 -45.49 62.28 85.06
C SER A 7 -46.74 61.40 84.96
N ALA A 8 -46.76 60.44 84.01
CA ALA A 8 -47.82 59.45 83.86
C ALA A 8 -47.72 58.27 84.86
N ARG A 9 -46.77 58.31 85.83
CA ARG A 9 -46.48 57.26 86.81
C ARG A 9 -46.14 55.89 86.20
N LEU A 10 -45.65 55.86 84.96
CA LEU A 10 -45.21 54.63 84.30
C LEU A 10 -43.77 54.26 84.70
N LEU A 11 -42.96 55.26 85.08
CA LEU A 11 -41.60 55.11 85.59
C LEU A 11 -41.45 55.85 86.92
N VAL A 12 -40.77 55.25 87.89
CA VAL A 12 -40.37 55.90 89.15
C VAL A 12 -38.85 55.97 89.18
N VAL A 13 -38.33 57.18 89.38
CA VAL A 13 -36.89 57.40 89.54
C VAL A 13 -36.60 57.50 91.03
N GLN A 14 -35.86 56.54 91.56
CA GLN A 14 -35.30 56.62 92.90
C GLN A 14 -33.88 57.18 92.79
N THR A 15 -33.63 58.34 93.40
CA THR A 15 -32.28 58.86 93.59
C THR A 15 -31.79 58.35 94.94
N GLY A 16 -30.79 57.46 94.93
CA GLY A 16 -30.12 57.05 96.17
C GLY A 16 -29.29 58.20 96.76
N ASP A 17 -28.91 58.09 98.04
CA ASP A 17 -28.11 59.11 98.75
C ASP A 17 -26.74 59.40 98.09
N ASP A 18 -26.27 58.53 97.21
CA ASP A 18 -25.13 58.81 96.34
C ASP A 18 -25.59 59.45 95.02
N GLU A 19 -25.14 60.68 94.75
CA GLU A 19 -25.47 61.51 93.56
C GLU A 19 -25.18 60.86 92.18
N ARG A 20 -24.71 59.61 92.14
CA ARG A 20 -24.42 58.86 90.91
C ARG A 20 -25.27 57.60 90.71
N ALA A 21 -26.19 57.28 91.62
CA ALA A 21 -27.06 56.11 91.50
C ALA A 21 -28.53 56.50 91.46
N SER A 22 -29.00 56.92 90.28
CA SER A 22 -30.43 57.00 89.98
C SER A 22 -30.90 55.68 89.39
N THR A 23 -31.79 54.98 90.10
CA THR A 23 -32.42 53.75 89.61
C THR A 23 -33.82 54.08 89.09
N VAL A 24 -34.16 53.58 87.89
CA VAL A 24 -35.49 53.75 87.30
C VAL A 24 -36.25 52.44 87.39
N GLU A 25 -37.33 52.42 88.16
CA GLU A 25 -38.22 51.28 88.33
C GLU A 25 -39.45 51.43 87.43
N ILE A 26 -39.84 50.36 86.73
CA ILE A 26 -41.07 50.32 85.93
C ILE A 26 -42.21 49.93 86.87
N VAL A 27 -43.25 50.78 86.96
CA VAL A 27 -44.34 50.61 87.92
C VAL A 27 -45.45 49.69 87.40
N HIS A 28 -45.65 49.64 86.07
CA HIS A 28 -46.75 48.90 85.45
C HIS A 28 -46.26 47.96 84.33
N GLU A 29 -46.68 46.70 84.43
CA GLU A 29 -46.40 45.63 83.45
C GLU A 29 -46.95 45.93 82.05
N SER A 30 -47.93 46.84 81.94
CA SER A 30 -48.47 47.33 80.67
C SER A 30 -47.41 48.02 79.78
N LEU A 31 -46.34 48.58 80.36
CA LEU A 31 -45.25 49.19 79.58
C LEU A 31 -44.35 48.12 78.94
N ILE A 32 -44.19 46.99 79.62
CA ILE A 32 -43.41 45.85 79.12
C ILE A 32 -44.17 45.19 77.96
N SER A 33 -45.49 45.00 78.09
CA SER A 33 -46.30 44.36 77.03
C SER A 33 -46.50 45.20 75.76
N SER A 34 -46.39 46.54 75.85
CA SER A 34 -46.59 47.45 74.73
C SER A 34 -45.30 47.90 74.02
N TRP A 35 -44.13 47.45 74.49
CA TRP A 35 -42.83 47.78 73.91
C TRP A 35 -42.08 46.51 73.44
N PRO A 36 -42.30 46.06 72.19
CA PRO A 36 -41.73 44.81 71.67
C PRO A 36 -40.20 44.72 71.73
N THR A 37 -39.49 45.84 71.58
CA THR A 37 -38.02 45.88 71.70
C THR A 37 -37.55 45.57 73.12
N LEU A 38 -38.25 46.08 74.13
CA LEU A 38 -37.93 45.82 75.53
C LEU A 38 -38.23 44.37 75.91
N GLN A 39 -39.33 43.80 75.42
CA GLN A 39 -39.63 42.37 75.60
C GLN A 39 -38.51 41.50 75.05
N ARG A 40 -38.07 41.75 73.81
CA ARG A 40 -36.97 40.99 73.21
C ARG A 40 -35.68 41.09 74.03
N TRP A 41 -35.34 42.27 74.55
CA TRP A 41 -34.15 42.42 75.39
C TRP A 41 -34.28 41.71 76.74
N LEU A 42 -35.48 41.69 77.33
CA LEU A 42 -35.75 40.95 78.56
C LEU A 42 -35.71 39.44 78.33
N ASP A 43 -36.20 38.96 77.18
CA ASP A 43 -36.15 37.55 76.79
C ASP A 43 -34.70 37.11 76.52
N ASP A 44 -33.92 37.89 75.77
CA ASP A 44 -32.50 37.64 75.51
C ASP A 44 -31.69 37.61 76.84
N ASP A 45 -31.98 38.52 77.76
CA ASP A 45 -31.36 38.58 79.08
C ASP A 45 -31.80 37.41 79.98
N HIS A 46 -33.04 36.93 79.83
CA HIS A 46 -33.51 35.75 80.54
C HIS A 46 -32.78 34.49 80.08
N GLU A 47 -32.67 34.26 78.76
CA GLU A 47 -31.93 33.13 78.19
C GLU A 47 -30.45 33.16 78.63
N ASP A 48 -29.82 34.34 78.63
CA ASP A 48 -28.44 34.49 79.08
C ASP A 48 -28.27 34.21 80.58
N ARG A 49 -29.24 34.63 81.41
CA ARG A 49 -29.25 34.33 82.86
C ARG A 49 -29.45 32.84 83.14
N VAL A 50 -30.33 32.16 82.39
CA VAL A 50 -30.54 30.71 82.52
C VAL A 50 -29.26 29.95 82.14
N PHE A 51 -28.64 30.33 81.02
CA PHE A 51 -27.38 29.74 80.60
C PHE A 51 -26.26 29.98 81.61
N LEU A 52 -26.14 31.21 82.12
CA LEU A 52 -25.15 31.55 83.14
C LEU A 52 -25.37 30.73 84.42
N ALA A 53 -26.60 30.58 84.90
CA ALA A 53 -26.90 29.76 86.08
C ALA A 53 -26.50 28.30 85.89
N GLN A 54 -26.76 27.73 84.71
CA GLN A 54 -26.34 26.38 84.35
C GLN A 54 -24.81 26.27 84.29
N LEU A 55 -24.14 27.22 83.65
CA LEU A 55 -22.69 27.32 83.58
C LEU A 55 -22.08 27.40 84.98
N SER A 56 -22.59 28.27 85.85
CA SER A 56 -22.14 28.42 87.24
C SER A 56 -22.27 27.13 88.04
N SER A 57 -23.35 26.37 87.83
CA SER A 57 -23.57 25.09 88.51
C SER A 57 -22.56 24.03 88.07
N VAL A 58 -22.40 23.88 86.74
CA VAL A 58 -21.51 22.87 86.15
C VAL A 58 -20.04 23.22 86.39
N ALA A 59 -19.65 24.48 86.24
CA ALA A 59 -18.28 24.94 86.50
C ALA A 59 -17.87 24.70 87.96
N ARG A 60 -18.77 24.98 88.93
CA ARG A 60 -18.52 24.68 90.34
C ARG A 60 -18.39 23.18 90.60
N GLN A 61 -19.22 22.35 89.97
CA GLN A 61 -19.12 20.90 90.10
C GLN A 61 -17.83 20.35 89.48
N TRP A 62 -17.43 20.86 88.32
CA TRP A 62 -16.20 20.50 87.62
C TRP A 62 -14.97 20.86 88.44
N ASP A 63 -14.90 22.07 88.99
CA ASP A 63 -13.79 22.53 89.81
C ASP A 63 -13.68 21.72 91.12
N ARG A 64 -14.81 21.52 91.84
CA ARG A 64 -14.86 20.69 93.06
C ARG A 64 -14.41 19.24 92.84
N ARG A 65 -14.60 18.69 91.64
CA ARG A 65 -14.22 17.30 91.30
C ARG A 65 -12.82 17.19 90.71
N GLY A 66 -12.00 18.25 90.76
CA GLY A 66 -10.64 18.23 90.25
C GLY A 66 -10.57 18.30 88.71
N ARG A 67 -11.55 18.96 88.08
CA ARG A 67 -11.55 19.31 86.65
C ARG A 67 -11.55 18.12 85.66
N PRO A 68 -12.40 17.09 85.82
CA PRO A 68 -12.38 15.92 84.94
C PRO A 68 -12.93 16.24 83.53
N GLN A 69 -12.30 15.69 82.49
CA GLN A 69 -12.72 15.88 81.09
C GLN A 69 -14.11 15.29 80.75
N GLY A 70 -14.66 14.42 81.60
CA GLY A 70 -15.98 13.82 81.43
C GLY A 70 -17.14 14.77 81.74
N LEU A 71 -16.89 15.85 82.51
CA LEU A 71 -17.90 16.87 82.86
C LEU A 71 -17.89 18.07 81.91
N LEU A 72 -16.92 18.16 81.00
CA LEU A 72 -16.88 19.19 79.98
C LEU A 72 -18.01 18.97 78.97
N TRP A 73 -18.74 20.03 78.64
CA TRP A 73 -19.74 19.99 77.58
C TRP A 73 -19.11 19.60 76.23
N ARG A 74 -19.87 18.83 75.43
CA ARG A 74 -19.47 18.29 74.13
C ARG A 74 -20.60 18.45 73.11
N GLY A 75 -20.26 18.35 71.82
CA GLY A 75 -21.24 18.42 70.75
C GLY A 75 -21.95 19.78 70.70
N GLU A 76 -23.28 19.74 70.72
CA GLU A 76 -24.12 20.94 70.61
C GLU A 76 -23.95 21.90 71.78
N ALA A 77 -23.90 21.40 73.03
CA ALA A 77 -23.70 22.24 74.22
C ALA A 77 -22.36 23.00 74.20
N ALA A 78 -21.30 22.40 73.63
CA ALA A 78 -20.02 23.10 73.43
C ALA A 78 -20.10 24.19 72.34
N THR A 79 -20.97 24.00 71.34
CA THR A 79 -21.22 24.96 70.27
C THR A 79 -22.05 26.13 70.79
N GLU A 80 -23.08 25.85 71.59
CA GLU A 80 -23.88 26.82 72.30
C GLU A 80 -23.04 27.64 73.28
N ALA A 81 -22.18 27.01 74.08
CA ALA A 81 -21.26 27.71 74.97
C ALA A 81 -20.28 28.65 74.26
N ARG A 82 -19.85 28.30 73.04
CA ARG A 82 -19.05 29.20 72.19
C ARG A 82 -19.87 30.40 71.73
N ARG A 83 -21.09 30.17 71.21
CA ARG A 83 -21.99 31.23 70.76
C ARG A 83 -22.36 32.18 71.90
N TRP A 84 -22.68 31.64 73.06
CA TRP A 84 -22.98 32.40 74.26
C TRP A 84 -21.79 33.26 74.69
N ARG A 85 -20.56 32.70 74.69
CA ARG A 85 -19.34 33.45 74.99
C ARG A 85 -19.08 34.61 74.00
N GLU A 86 -19.44 34.44 72.74
CA GLU A 86 -19.27 35.47 71.70
C GLU A 86 -20.33 36.59 71.81
N ARG A 87 -21.55 36.26 72.29
CA ARG A 87 -22.68 37.20 72.36
C ARG A 87 -22.83 37.89 73.73
N SER A 88 -22.50 37.21 74.83
CA SER A 88 -22.74 37.71 76.18
C SER A 88 -21.59 38.57 76.72
N GLN A 89 -21.92 39.65 77.43
CA GLN A 89 -20.98 40.50 78.17
C GLN A 89 -20.98 40.21 79.68
N ALA A 90 -21.56 39.08 80.10
CA ALA A 90 -21.68 38.74 81.51
C ALA A 90 -20.30 38.62 82.21
N ALA A 91 -20.23 39.14 83.43
CA ALA A 91 -19.05 39.02 84.28
C ALA A 91 -18.91 37.58 84.81
N LEU A 92 -17.99 36.82 84.23
CA LEU A 92 -17.69 35.45 84.64
C LEU A 92 -16.69 35.39 85.80
N SER A 93 -16.92 34.47 86.74
CA SER A 93 -15.95 34.06 87.75
C SER A 93 -14.78 33.27 87.14
N GLY A 94 -13.70 33.09 87.92
CA GLY A 94 -12.52 32.34 87.46
C GLY A 94 -12.84 30.91 87.03
N ALA A 95 -13.61 30.17 87.84
CA ALA A 95 -13.99 28.79 87.54
C ALA A 95 -14.85 28.66 86.26
N GLU A 96 -15.75 29.62 86.01
CA GLU A 96 -16.59 29.63 84.81
C GLU A 96 -15.78 29.94 83.54
N LYS A 97 -14.85 30.92 83.62
CA LYS A 97 -13.93 31.24 82.51
C LYS A 97 -13.08 30.04 82.14
N GLU A 98 -12.52 29.36 83.14
CA GLU A 98 -11.67 28.19 82.93
C GLU A 98 -12.45 27.01 82.36
N PHE A 99 -13.67 26.75 82.85
CA PHE A 99 -14.54 25.73 82.30
C PHE A 99 -14.86 25.98 80.82
N LEU A 100 -15.29 27.20 80.46
CA LEU A 100 -15.59 27.55 79.07
C LEU A 100 -14.35 27.42 78.16
N ASN A 101 -13.17 27.82 78.65
CA ASN A 101 -11.93 27.68 77.89
C ASN A 101 -11.62 26.21 77.58
N GLU A 102 -11.79 25.30 78.54
CA GLU A 102 -11.57 23.87 78.33
C GLU A 102 -12.61 23.23 77.39
N VAL A 103 -13.89 23.60 77.51
CA VAL A 103 -14.96 23.16 76.58
C VAL A 103 -14.65 23.60 75.13
N VAL A 104 -14.21 24.85 74.95
CA VAL A 104 -13.85 25.39 73.62
C VAL A 104 -12.57 24.73 73.07
N SER A 105 -11.55 24.54 73.91
CA SER A 105 -10.30 23.86 73.54
C SER A 105 -10.53 22.41 73.11
N LEU A 106 -11.35 21.66 73.84
CA LEU A 106 -11.65 20.27 73.53
C LEU A 106 -12.44 20.13 72.21
N SER A 107 -13.45 20.97 72.02
CA SER A 107 -14.29 20.94 70.81
C SER A 107 -13.53 21.31 69.53
N THR A 108 -12.62 22.30 69.60
CA THR A 108 -11.76 22.67 68.46
C THR A 108 -10.76 21.57 68.09
N ARG A 109 -10.17 20.87 69.06
CA ARG A 109 -9.24 19.77 68.80
C ARG A 109 -9.91 18.60 68.09
N SER A 110 -11.12 18.22 68.51
CA SER A 110 -11.87 17.11 67.90
C SER A 110 -12.29 17.42 66.45
N THR A 111 -12.87 18.60 66.22
CA THR A 111 -13.30 19.04 64.89
C THR A 111 -12.13 19.22 63.93
N ARG A 112 -11.00 19.78 64.40
CA ARG A 112 -9.78 19.92 63.60
C ARG A 112 -9.19 18.58 63.21
N ARG A 113 -9.11 17.61 64.13
CA ARG A 113 -8.63 16.25 63.82
C ARG A 113 -9.50 15.57 62.76
N ARG A 114 -10.82 15.67 62.88
CA ARG A 114 -11.75 15.09 61.91
C ARG A 114 -11.61 15.75 60.53
N ARG A 115 -11.52 17.08 60.47
CA ARG A 115 -11.28 17.82 59.22
C ARG A 115 -9.95 17.43 58.58
N VAL A 116 -8.88 17.37 59.36
CA VAL A 116 -7.55 16.96 58.87
C VAL A 116 -7.58 15.52 58.36
N ALA A 117 -8.25 14.60 59.06
CA ALA A 117 -8.38 13.21 58.62
C ALA A 117 -9.14 13.10 57.28
N VAL A 118 -10.24 13.84 57.11
CA VAL A 118 -11.00 13.87 55.86
C VAL A 118 -10.19 14.49 54.71
N ILE A 119 -9.50 15.60 54.96
CA ILE A 119 -8.65 16.23 53.94
C ILE A 119 -7.51 15.28 53.57
N ALA A 120 -6.85 14.67 54.55
CA ALA A 120 -5.78 13.70 54.31
C ALA A 120 -6.28 12.50 53.50
N SER A 121 -7.47 11.96 53.82
CA SER A 121 -8.04 10.84 53.04
C SER A 121 -8.35 11.24 51.59
N LEU A 122 -8.85 12.46 51.36
CA LEU A 122 -9.09 12.97 50.01
C LEU A 122 -7.79 13.17 49.23
N VAL A 123 -6.73 13.68 49.88
CA VAL A 123 -5.40 13.84 49.27
C VAL A 123 -4.80 12.47 48.90
N ILE A 124 -4.93 11.47 49.78
CA ILE A 124 -4.48 10.10 49.51
C ILE A 124 -5.25 9.49 48.32
N LEU A 125 -6.58 9.65 48.29
CA LEU A 125 -7.38 9.16 47.16
C LEU A 125 -7.01 9.85 45.84
N ALA A 126 -6.82 11.17 45.87
CA ALA A 126 -6.43 11.94 44.69
C ALA A 126 -5.05 11.54 44.15
N THR A 127 -4.09 11.28 45.05
CA THR A 127 -2.74 10.82 44.67
C THR A 127 -2.76 9.40 44.09
N ILE A 128 -3.55 8.49 44.65
CA ILE A 128 -3.75 7.14 44.09
C ILE A 128 -4.39 7.22 42.70
N ALA A 129 -5.43 8.04 42.54
CA ALA A 129 -6.11 8.22 41.26
C ALA A 129 -5.18 8.81 40.19
N ALA A 130 -4.39 9.83 40.54
CA ALA A 130 -3.38 10.39 39.64
C ALA A 130 -2.31 9.36 39.24
N GLY A 131 -1.84 8.56 40.20
CA GLY A 131 -0.90 7.46 39.94
C GLY A 131 -1.47 6.42 38.98
N ALA A 132 -2.74 6.05 39.13
CA ALA A 132 -3.42 5.11 38.24
C ALA A 132 -3.53 5.65 36.80
N VAL A 133 -3.86 6.93 36.62
CA VAL A 133 -3.89 7.58 35.30
C VAL A 133 -2.52 7.55 34.63
N VAL A 134 -1.46 7.88 35.38
CA VAL A 134 -0.08 7.82 34.88
C VAL A 134 0.32 6.39 34.51
N ALA A 135 -0.02 5.39 35.33
CA ALA A 135 0.26 3.99 35.03
C ALA A 135 -0.43 3.51 33.75
N VAL A 136 -1.70 3.86 33.53
CA VAL A 136 -2.42 3.54 32.30
C VAL A 136 -1.77 4.22 31.08
N ALA A 137 -1.34 5.49 31.21
CA ALA A 137 -0.66 6.19 30.13
C ALA A 137 0.66 5.50 29.71
N PHE A 138 1.43 4.98 30.67
CA PHE A 138 2.64 4.21 30.37
C PHE A 138 2.33 2.88 29.67
N VAL A 139 1.28 2.17 30.06
CA VAL A 139 0.86 0.92 29.40
C VAL A 139 0.45 1.19 27.96
N VAL A 140 -0.36 2.22 27.71
CA VAL A 140 -0.80 2.59 26.35
C VAL A 140 0.39 3.01 25.48
N GLN A 141 1.35 3.78 26.01
CA GLN A 141 2.57 4.13 25.27
C GLN A 141 3.41 2.88 24.93
N ALA A 142 3.54 1.94 25.86
CA ALA A 142 4.28 0.70 25.63
C ALA A 142 3.63 -0.14 24.52
N GLU A 143 2.30 -0.26 24.51
CA GLU A 143 1.56 -0.96 23.44
C GLU A 143 1.73 -0.28 22.09
N GLN A 144 1.68 1.05 22.02
CA GLN A 144 1.90 1.79 20.78
C GLN A 144 3.31 1.58 20.21
N ALA A 145 4.34 1.58 21.07
CA ALA A 145 5.71 1.31 20.65
C ALA A 145 5.88 -0.11 20.10
N GLN A 146 5.18 -1.10 20.67
CA GLN A 146 5.18 -2.47 20.15
C GLN A 146 4.40 -2.58 18.83
N ALA A 147 3.28 -1.89 18.70
CA ALA A 147 2.49 -1.88 17.48
C ALA A 147 3.29 -1.28 16.31
N GLU A 148 4.00 -0.17 16.53
CA GLU A 148 4.89 0.40 15.51
C GLU A 148 5.98 -0.57 15.08
N GLN A 149 6.60 -1.30 16.00
CA GLN A 149 7.61 -2.30 15.67
C GLN A 149 7.02 -3.45 14.86
N ALA A 150 5.84 -3.95 15.24
CA ALA A 150 5.15 -4.99 14.51
C ALA A 150 4.78 -4.54 13.09
N ASP A 151 4.35 -3.29 12.91
CA ASP A 151 4.01 -2.74 11.60
C ASP A 151 5.25 -2.51 10.74
N ARG A 152 6.36 -2.04 11.33
CA ARG A 152 7.65 -1.95 10.62
C ARG A 152 8.15 -3.33 10.19
N ALA A 153 8.10 -4.33 11.06
CA ALA A 153 8.48 -5.70 10.73
C ALA A 153 7.60 -6.29 9.62
N LYS A 154 6.29 -6.04 9.63
CA LYS A 154 5.38 -6.43 8.54
C LYS A 154 5.71 -5.70 7.24
N ALA A 155 5.97 -4.39 7.29
CA ALA A 155 6.33 -3.61 6.11
C ALA A 155 7.66 -4.07 5.50
N GLU A 156 8.65 -4.40 6.33
CA GLU A 156 9.91 -5.00 5.89
C GLU A 156 9.72 -6.39 5.30
N ALA A 157 8.90 -7.24 5.91
CA ALA A 157 8.57 -8.56 5.38
C ALA A 157 7.85 -8.48 4.03
N GLU A 158 6.92 -7.55 3.84
CA GLU A 158 6.24 -7.33 2.56
C GLU A 158 7.21 -6.78 1.50
N LYS A 159 8.10 -5.86 1.86
CA LYS A 159 9.18 -5.40 0.95
C LYS A 159 10.10 -6.55 0.55
N ALA A 160 10.49 -7.41 1.49
CA ALA A 160 11.32 -8.58 1.21
C ALA A 160 10.61 -9.57 0.27
N LYS A 161 9.32 -9.85 0.50
CA LYS A 161 8.51 -10.68 -0.42
C LYS A 161 8.38 -10.07 -1.81
N LEU A 162 8.22 -8.75 -1.90
CA LEU A 162 8.14 -8.05 -3.18
C LEU A 162 9.48 -8.14 -3.92
N ALA A 163 10.59 -7.90 -3.22
CA ALA A 163 11.94 -8.05 -3.76
C ALA A 163 12.23 -9.49 -4.22
N GLU A 164 11.78 -10.49 -3.46
CA GLU A 164 11.90 -11.89 -3.86
C GLU A 164 11.06 -12.20 -5.11
N LYS A 165 9.82 -11.70 -5.19
CA LYS A 165 8.97 -11.86 -6.38
C LYS A 165 9.58 -11.20 -7.61
N THR A 166 10.13 -9.99 -7.47
CA THR A 166 10.79 -9.31 -8.58
C THR A 166 12.08 -10.02 -8.99
N ALA A 167 12.87 -10.53 -8.04
CA ALA A 167 14.06 -11.34 -8.32
C ALA A 167 13.70 -12.63 -9.06
N ARG A 168 12.68 -13.39 -8.59
CA ARG A 168 12.19 -14.60 -9.28
C ARG A 168 11.66 -14.29 -10.68
N ALA A 169 10.95 -13.18 -10.85
CA ALA A 169 10.46 -12.75 -12.16
C ALA A 169 11.62 -12.35 -13.09
N ALA A 170 12.64 -11.67 -12.58
CA ALA A 170 13.84 -11.31 -13.33
C ALA A 170 14.63 -12.56 -13.75
N GLU A 171 14.80 -13.53 -12.84
CA GLU A 171 15.48 -14.79 -13.14
C GLU A 171 14.74 -15.57 -14.24
N LYS A 172 13.41 -15.67 -14.14
CA LYS A 172 12.60 -16.31 -15.19
C LYS A 172 12.75 -15.60 -16.54
N ARG A 173 12.71 -14.26 -16.55
CA ARG A 173 12.93 -13.47 -17.78
C ARG A 173 14.33 -13.71 -18.36
N SER A 174 15.36 -13.85 -17.52
CA SER A 174 16.72 -14.17 -17.96
C SER A 174 16.77 -15.55 -18.62
N ARG A 175 16.21 -16.58 -17.97
CA ARG A 175 16.14 -17.94 -18.53
C ARG A 175 15.37 -17.99 -19.84
N ASP A 176 14.24 -17.29 -19.91
CA ASP A 176 13.43 -17.20 -21.14
C ASP A 176 14.19 -16.48 -22.26
N ALA A 177 14.97 -15.44 -21.93
CA ALA A 177 15.82 -14.73 -22.88
C ALA A 177 16.97 -15.62 -23.39
N GLU A 178 17.66 -16.33 -22.49
CA GLU A 178 18.70 -17.29 -22.85
C GLU A 178 18.15 -18.42 -23.74
N ALA A 179 16.97 -18.96 -23.42
CA ALA A 179 16.32 -19.97 -24.24
C ALA A 179 15.99 -19.45 -25.65
N LYS A 180 15.51 -18.20 -25.77
CA LYS A 180 15.26 -17.56 -27.07
C LYS A 180 16.54 -17.36 -27.87
N VAL A 181 17.62 -16.89 -27.22
CA VAL A 181 18.93 -16.72 -27.87
C VAL A 181 19.45 -18.06 -28.37
N LYS A 182 19.33 -19.12 -27.55
CA LYS A 182 19.72 -20.48 -27.95
C LYS A 182 18.92 -20.98 -29.15
N ALA A 183 17.59 -20.82 -29.13
CA ALA A 183 16.73 -21.22 -30.24
C ALA A 183 17.03 -20.43 -31.53
N GLN A 184 17.33 -19.13 -31.42
CA GLN A 184 17.77 -18.32 -32.56
C GLN A 184 19.12 -18.79 -33.11
N LEU A 185 20.06 -19.15 -32.24
CA LEU A 185 21.37 -19.67 -32.65
C LEU A 185 21.22 -21.02 -33.38
N GLU A 186 20.41 -21.94 -32.85
CA GLU A 186 20.13 -23.23 -33.50
C GLU A 186 19.48 -23.02 -34.88
N LEU A 187 18.54 -22.08 -35.00
CA LEU A 187 17.92 -21.73 -36.28
C LEU A 187 18.93 -21.12 -37.27
N LEU A 188 19.85 -20.29 -36.79
CA LEU A 188 20.94 -19.76 -37.63
C LEU A 188 21.88 -20.85 -38.09
N GLN A 189 22.28 -21.76 -37.20
CA GLN A 189 23.11 -22.92 -37.54
C GLN A 189 22.45 -23.83 -38.56
N GLU A 190 21.15 -24.10 -38.40
CA GLU A 190 20.38 -24.89 -39.37
C GLU A 190 20.29 -24.18 -40.73
N LYS A 191 20.04 -22.86 -40.74
CA LYS A 191 20.07 -22.07 -41.99
C LYS A 191 21.45 -22.07 -42.65
N GLU A 192 22.53 -22.00 -41.88
CA GLU A 192 23.88 -22.10 -42.42
C GLU A 192 24.16 -23.49 -42.98
N ARG A 193 23.70 -24.55 -42.31
CA ARG A 193 23.82 -25.93 -42.81
C ARG A 193 23.05 -26.10 -44.12
N GLN A 194 21.81 -25.63 -44.17
CA GLN A 194 21.00 -25.63 -45.39
C GLN A 194 21.65 -24.83 -46.51
N ARG A 195 22.25 -23.67 -46.21
CA ARG A 195 23.01 -22.89 -47.21
C ARG A 195 24.23 -23.64 -47.71
N LYS A 196 24.99 -24.31 -46.84
CA LYS A 196 26.14 -25.14 -47.24
C LYS A 196 25.70 -26.30 -48.13
N GLU A 197 24.70 -27.07 -47.70
CA GLU A 197 24.14 -28.17 -48.49
C GLU A 197 23.59 -27.70 -49.84
N ALA A 198 22.88 -26.57 -49.88
CA ALA A 198 22.38 -25.97 -51.12
C ALA A 198 23.52 -25.50 -52.03
N SER A 199 24.59 -24.90 -51.47
CA SER A 199 25.77 -24.49 -52.23
C SER A 199 26.52 -25.70 -52.81
N GLU A 200 26.67 -26.77 -52.04
CA GLU A 200 27.24 -28.04 -52.53
C GLU A 200 26.38 -28.69 -53.61
N ARG A 201 25.05 -28.68 -53.46
CA ARG A 201 24.13 -29.17 -54.51
C ARG A 201 24.22 -28.31 -55.77
N ALA A 202 24.28 -26.98 -55.63
CA ALA A 202 24.40 -26.07 -56.76
C ALA A 202 25.72 -26.26 -57.50
N THR A 203 26.84 -26.44 -56.78
CA THR A 203 28.15 -26.69 -57.39
C THR A 203 28.21 -28.05 -58.10
N LYS A 204 27.63 -29.10 -57.52
CA LYS A 204 27.50 -30.41 -58.19
C LYS A 204 26.64 -30.33 -59.45
N ALA A 205 25.47 -29.70 -59.37
CA ALA A 205 24.59 -29.50 -60.51
C ALA A 205 25.26 -28.66 -61.61
N SER A 206 26.00 -27.61 -61.25
CA SER A 206 26.73 -26.82 -62.25
C SER A 206 27.84 -27.62 -62.93
N ALA A 207 28.54 -28.50 -62.21
CA ALA A 207 29.54 -29.39 -62.79
C ALA A 207 28.91 -30.40 -63.75
N GLU A 208 27.74 -30.95 -63.41
CA GLU A 208 26.99 -31.87 -64.27
C GLU A 208 26.48 -31.19 -65.54
N VAL A 209 26.00 -29.94 -65.43
CA VAL A 209 25.61 -29.12 -66.59
C VAL A 209 26.79 -28.83 -67.49
N GLU A 210 27.96 -28.49 -66.94
CA GLU A 210 29.17 -28.25 -67.75
C GLU A 210 29.66 -29.52 -68.45
N LEU A 211 29.61 -30.69 -67.79
CA LEU A 211 29.88 -31.98 -68.42
C LEU A 211 28.90 -32.26 -69.57
N SER A 212 27.60 -32.14 -69.31
CA SER A 212 26.55 -32.31 -70.33
C SER A 212 26.73 -31.35 -71.49
N ARG A 213 27.14 -30.10 -71.22
CA ARG A 213 27.42 -29.09 -72.24
C ARG A 213 28.64 -29.44 -73.08
N ALA A 214 29.70 -29.99 -72.46
CA ALA A 214 30.88 -30.47 -73.16
C ALA A 214 30.53 -31.67 -74.07
N GLU A 215 29.76 -32.63 -73.57
CA GLU A 215 29.25 -33.77 -74.36
C GLU A 215 28.40 -33.31 -75.54
N LEU A 216 27.48 -32.37 -75.32
CA LEU A 216 26.67 -31.79 -76.39
C LEU A 216 27.54 -31.07 -77.44
N LYS A 217 28.60 -30.38 -77.02
CA LYS A 217 29.54 -29.72 -77.93
C LYS A 217 30.29 -30.72 -78.78
N ASP A 218 30.74 -31.82 -78.19
CA ASP A 218 31.44 -32.89 -78.90
C ASP A 218 30.51 -33.68 -79.82
N ALA A 219 29.29 -33.99 -79.38
CA ALA A 219 28.26 -34.59 -80.22
C ALA A 219 27.93 -33.69 -81.42
N ASN A 220 27.78 -32.39 -81.19
CA ASN A 220 27.54 -31.42 -82.26
C ASN A 220 28.74 -31.33 -83.23
N ARG A 221 29.98 -31.36 -82.72
CA ARG A 221 31.19 -31.46 -83.55
C ARG A 221 31.19 -32.73 -84.40
N GLN A 222 30.85 -33.88 -83.84
CA GLN A 222 30.74 -35.13 -84.59
C GLN A 222 29.66 -35.08 -85.67
N LEU A 223 28.49 -34.50 -85.35
CA LEU A 223 27.42 -34.30 -86.32
C LEU A 223 27.88 -33.43 -87.49
N ARG A 224 28.63 -32.36 -87.23
CA ARG A 224 29.22 -31.53 -88.29
C ARG A 224 30.19 -32.33 -89.18
N ILE A 225 31.08 -33.12 -88.59
CA ILE A 225 31.99 -33.99 -89.35
C ILE A 225 31.21 -34.99 -90.22
N LYS A 226 30.18 -35.64 -89.66
CA LYS A 226 29.32 -36.57 -90.40
C LYS A 226 28.55 -35.87 -91.52
N ALA A 227 28.05 -34.66 -91.28
CA ALA A 227 27.39 -33.84 -92.29
C ALA A 227 28.36 -33.49 -93.44
N ASP A 228 29.58 -33.06 -93.12
CA ASP A 228 30.63 -32.76 -94.11
C ASP A 228 31.01 -34.02 -94.91
N GLN A 229 31.12 -35.18 -94.26
CA GLN A 229 31.36 -36.46 -94.92
C GLN A 229 30.21 -36.82 -95.86
N ALA A 230 28.95 -36.73 -95.40
CA ALA A 230 27.77 -36.99 -96.21
C ALA A 230 27.70 -36.04 -97.41
N GLU A 231 28.08 -34.77 -97.24
CA GLU A 231 28.14 -33.81 -98.34
C GLU A 231 29.23 -34.15 -99.35
N ARG A 232 30.43 -34.54 -98.89
CA ARG A 232 31.51 -35.03 -99.77
C ARG A 232 31.08 -36.28 -100.54
N GLU A 233 30.45 -37.25 -99.89
CA GLU A 233 29.93 -38.45 -100.56
C GLU A 233 28.82 -38.10 -101.55
N ARG A 234 27.93 -37.15 -101.22
CA ARG A 234 26.91 -36.63 -102.13
C ARG A 234 27.55 -35.96 -103.35
N GLN A 235 28.62 -35.19 -103.19
CA GLN A 235 29.36 -34.57 -104.29
C GLN A 235 30.06 -35.61 -105.16
N LYS A 236 30.69 -36.63 -104.57
CA LYS A 236 31.27 -37.77 -105.30
C LYS A 236 30.20 -38.52 -106.08
N ALA A 237 29.06 -38.82 -105.48
CA ALA A 237 27.94 -39.50 -106.13
C ALA A 237 27.39 -38.67 -107.30
N LYS A 238 27.27 -37.33 -107.14
CA LYS A 238 26.92 -36.44 -108.25
C LYS A 238 27.92 -36.50 -109.41
N LYS A 239 29.22 -36.49 -109.10
CA LYS A 239 30.28 -36.59 -110.11
C LYS A 239 30.24 -37.96 -110.81
N ALA A 240 30.15 -39.05 -110.06
CA ALA A 240 30.03 -40.40 -110.60
C ALA A 240 28.78 -40.57 -111.47
N ALA A 241 27.64 -39.97 -111.09
CA ALA A 241 26.44 -39.95 -111.91
C ALA A 241 26.61 -39.15 -113.20
N ALA A 242 27.35 -38.03 -113.16
CA ALA A 242 27.71 -37.26 -114.36
C ALA A 242 28.65 -38.04 -115.30
N ASP A 243 29.66 -38.70 -114.73
CA ASP A 243 30.60 -39.56 -115.47
C ASP A 243 29.87 -40.77 -116.09
N ALA A 244 28.93 -41.39 -115.37
CA ALA A 244 28.08 -42.47 -115.87
C ALA A 244 27.20 -42.00 -117.04
N LYS A 245 26.56 -40.83 -116.93
CA LYS A 245 25.82 -40.23 -118.06
C LYS A 245 26.72 -39.97 -119.27
N ALA A 246 27.95 -39.50 -119.05
CA ALA A 246 28.91 -39.29 -120.14
C ALA A 246 29.34 -40.62 -120.79
N ALA A 247 29.52 -41.67 -119.99
CA ALA A 247 29.81 -43.02 -120.47
C ALA A 247 28.63 -43.61 -121.27
N GLU A 248 27.39 -43.46 -120.80
CA GLU A 248 26.19 -43.83 -121.56
C GLU A 248 26.10 -43.09 -122.90
N ALA A 249 26.38 -41.78 -122.91
CA ALA A 249 26.39 -40.99 -124.15
C ALA A 249 27.47 -41.49 -125.14
N ARG A 250 28.66 -41.85 -124.64
CA ARG A 250 29.73 -42.46 -125.45
C ARG A 250 29.33 -43.84 -125.96
N ALA A 251 28.70 -44.67 -125.13
CA ALA A 251 28.20 -45.98 -125.50
C ALA A 251 27.12 -45.87 -126.59
N ARG A 252 26.14 -44.98 -126.44
CA ARG A 252 25.14 -44.68 -127.49
C ARG A 252 25.80 -44.23 -128.80
N LYS A 253 26.81 -43.37 -128.73
CA LYS A 253 27.55 -42.90 -129.92
C LYS A 253 28.34 -44.03 -130.58
N ALA A 254 28.93 -44.92 -129.80
CA ALA A 254 29.61 -46.12 -130.29
C ALA A 254 28.62 -47.12 -130.92
N GLN A 255 27.46 -47.30 -130.30
CA GLN A 255 26.38 -48.15 -130.81
C GLN A 255 25.82 -47.62 -132.14
N ALA A 256 25.59 -46.31 -132.24
CA ALA A 256 25.20 -45.66 -133.49
C ALA A 256 26.27 -45.80 -134.59
N ARG A 257 27.56 -45.74 -134.23
CA ARG A 257 28.67 -46.02 -135.17
C ARG A 257 28.69 -47.48 -135.61
N ALA A 258 28.47 -48.41 -134.69
CA ALA A 258 28.39 -49.85 -134.99
C ALA A 258 27.21 -50.15 -135.92
N GLU A 259 26.04 -49.55 -135.69
CA GLU A 259 24.88 -49.65 -136.59
C GLU A 259 25.14 -49.04 -137.96
N ALA A 260 25.83 -47.90 -138.02
CA ALA A 260 26.22 -47.28 -139.28
C ALA A 260 27.18 -48.17 -140.09
N LEU A 261 28.16 -48.80 -139.42
CA LEU A 261 29.06 -49.79 -140.03
C LEU A 261 28.29 -51.03 -140.49
N TYR A 262 27.39 -51.56 -139.68
CA TYR A 262 26.53 -52.69 -140.03
C TYR A 262 25.65 -52.37 -141.26
N ARG A 263 25.04 -51.19 -141.32
CA ARG A 263 24.29 -50.75 -142.51
C ARG A 263 25.17 -50.63 -143.74
N LYS A 264 26.42 -50.19 -143.59
CA LYS A 264 27.38 -50.06 -144.70
C LYS A 264 27.81 -51.43 -145.23
N GLU A 265 28.07 -52.38 -144.35
CA GLU A 265 28.36 -53.78 -144.69
C GLU A 265 27.13 -54.47 -145.31
N LYS A 266 25.92 -54.24 -144.78
CA LYS A 266 24.69 -54.75 -145.39
C LYS A 266 24.49 -54.22 -146.81
N LYS A 267 24.73 -52.92 -147.05
CA LYS A 267 24.69 -52.34 -148.40
C LYS A 267 25.76 -52.93 -149.33
N ARG A 268 26.96 -53.23 -148.81
CA ARG A 268 28.01 -53.94 -149.57
C ARG A 268 27.56 -55.36 -149.92
N ALA A 269 26.98 -56.09 -148.97
CA ALA A 269 26.45 -57.42 -149.20
C ALA A 269 25.31 -57.42 -150.25
N GLU A 270 24.38 -56.46 -150.18
CA GLU A 270 23.33 -56.29 -151.19
C GLU A 270 23.87 -55.89 -152.57
N ALA A 271 24.95 -55.08 -152.63
CA ALA A 271 25.63 -54.74 -153.87
C ALA A 271 26.36 -55.93 -154.50
N LEU A 272 27.02 -56.76 -153.68
CA LEU A 272 27.64 -58.02 -154.09
C LEU A 272 26.59 -59.03 -154.57
N GLN A 273 25.44 -59.10 -153.88
CA GLN A 273 24.33 -59.95 -154.28
C GLN A 273 23.69 -59.49 -155.61
N LYS A 274 23.59 -58.18 -155.86
CA LYS A 274 23.19 -57.64 -157.17
C LYS A 274 24.24 -57.90 -158.26
N GLN A 275 25.53 -57.85 -157.96
CA GLN A 275 26.58 -58.24 -158.90
C GLN A 275 26.52 -59.74 -159.23
N ALA A 276 26.30 -60.60 -158.23
CA ALA A 276 26.08 -62.03 -158.44
C ALA A 276 24.85 -62.31 -159.32
N LYS A 277 23.75 -61.57 -159.12
CA LYS A 277 22.55 -61.68 -159.96
C LYS A 277 22.77 -61.20 -161.40
N LYS A 278 23.58 -60.14 -161.60
CA LYS A 278 24.01 -59.67 -162.93
C LYS A 278 24.94 -60.65 -163.65
N ILE A 279 25.71 -61.45 -162.93
CA ILE A 279 26.55 -62.52 -163.50
C ILE A 279 25.69 -63.74 -163.87
N ALA A 280 24.65 -64.04 -163.08
CA ALA A 280 23.70 -65.11 -163.38
C ALA A 280 22.83 -64.83 -164.61
N ASP A 281 22.40 -63.58 -164.83
CA ASP A 281 21.60 -63.18 -166.00
C ASP A 281 22.41 -63.10 -167.32
N LYS A 282 23.74 -63.25 -167.29
CA LYS A 282 24.61 -63.32 -168.48
C LYS A 282 24.88 -64.75 -168.99
N LEU A 283 24.32 -65.76 -168.31
CA LEU A 283 24.51 -67.19 -168.60
C LEU A 283 23.22 -67.89 -169.09
N ARG A 284 22.27 -67.12 -169.64
CA ARG A 284 21.07 -67.59 -170.37
C ARG A 284 20.82 -66.69 -171.57
#